data_AF-A0A8K1ZXJ1-F1
#
_entry.id   AF-A0A8K1ZXJ1-F1
#
_cell.length_a   1.000
_cell.length_b   1.000
_cell.length_c   1.000
_cell.angle_alpha   90.00
_cell.angle_beta   90.00
_cell.angle_gamma   90.00
#
_symmetry.space_group_name_H-M   'P 1'
#
loop_
_entity.id
_entity.type
_entity.pdbx_description
1 polymer ?
#
loop_
_entity_poly.entity_id
_entity_poly.type
_entity_poly.pdbx_seq_one_letter_code
_entity_poly.pdbx_strand_id
1 'polypeptide(L)'
;MAASRQIWRLLLSLGVISTLAGCNSTAWENAFSADPQTRQWGNGASESEPLAEQPNAAPESDPKVPGDLIGPMPRPNATRPDSNTDLDRAQVPAELREYLEDLDRLGVLSVPGETEAANFDPNAVIQRRTFARWLLAVNNRFYRDRTPRQIRPAVPTATPIFADVPARDPDFAAIQGLADAGYIPSPLTGDSQQVQFQPDAPLTRETLLIWKVPLDLQRLLPTGTATQVQQAWGFQDANRIGAAALSAVLADHQNGDLANIRRLIGSSLLLQPQKPVTHAEAAATLWFVGIQGEGVSAKDLLRAERQSVGQQTPPSDLSNSP
;
A
#
# COMPACT_ATOMS: atom_id res chain seq x y z
N MET A 1 -55.05 -4.58 39.24
CA MET A 1 -55.24 -5.51 38.11
C MET A 1 -53.87 -6.06 37.72
N ALA A 2 -53.53 -7.23 38.25
CA ALA A 2 -52.29 -7.93 37.98
C ALA A 2 -52.63 -9.41 37.84
N ALA A 3 -52.29 -10.01 36.70
CA ALA A 3 -52.39 -11.45 36.43
C ALA A 3 -51.25 -11.78 35.47
N SER A 4 -50.11 -12.30 35.94
CA SER A 4 -49.88 -13.71 36.29
C SER A 4 -50.19 -14.66 35.12
N ARG A 5 -49.14 -15.07 34.42
CA ARG A 5 -49.13 -16.24 33.53
C ARG A 5 -47.82 -17.01 33.72
N GLN A 6 -47.87 -18.04 34.56
CA GLN A 6 -46.99 -19.21 34.49
C GLN A 6 -47.85 -20.41 34.07
N ILE A 7 -47.19 -21.56 33.77
CA ILE A 7 -47.73 -22.93 33.54
C ILE A 7 -48.04 -23.17 32.05
N TRP A 8 -47.42 -24.09 31.29
CA TRP A 8 -46.78 -25.39 31.56
C TRP A 8 -45.78 -25.77 30.45
N ARG A 9 -44.67 -26.45 30.81
CA ARG A 9 -43.89 -27.32 29.90
C ARG A 9 -43.58 -28.63 30.62
N LEU A 10 -44.13 -29.72 30.10
CA LEU A 10 -43.88 -31.14 30.34
C LEU A 10 -44.16 -31.82 28.99
N LEU A 11 -43.49 -32.85 28.49
CA LEU A 11 -42.25 -33.60 28.77
C LEU A 11 -42.17 -34.62 27.59
N LEU A 12 -41.00 -35.25 27.42
CA LEU A 12 -40.77 -36.53 26.72
C LEU A 12 -40.96 -36.57 25.17
N SER A 13 -40.22 -37.31 24.35
CA SER A 13 -38.97 -38.11 24.42
C SER A 13 -38.88 -38.84 23.07
N LEU A 14 -37.72 -38.88 22.42
CA LEU A 14 -37.24 -39.90 21.45
C LEU A 14 -35.95 -39.31 20.85
N GLY A 15 -34.74 -39.80 21.12
CA GLY A 15 -34.34 -41.20 21.09
C GLY A 15 -33.73 -41.51 19.71
N VAL A 16 -32.56 -40.93 19.40
CA VAL A 16 -31.71 -41.40 18.29
C VAL A 16 -30.28 -41.47 18.82
N ILE A 17 -29.89 -42.70 19.15
CA ILE A 17 -28.51 -43.10 19.41
C ILE A 17 -27.88 -43.33 18.04
N SER A 18 -27.08 -42.39 17.57
CA SER A 18 -26.18 -42.61 16.44
C SER A 18 -24.84 -43.06 16.98
N THR A 19 -24.48 -44.30 16.67
CA THR A 19 -23.19 -44.92 16.95
C THR A 19 -22.08 -44.19 16.18
N LEU A 20 -21.13 -43.62 16.92
CA LEU A 20 -19.86 -43.15 16.37
C LEU A 20 -18.98 -44.37 16.08
N ALA A 21 -18.92 -44.79 14.82
CA ALA A 21 -17.86 -45.63 14.31
C ALA A 21 -16.59 -44.78 14.16
N GLY A 22 -15.47 -45.29 14.69
CA GLY A 22 -14.20 -44.59 14.78
C GLY A 22 -13.62 -44.17 13.43
N CYS A 23 -13.05 -42.97 13.39
CA CYS A 23 -12.03 -42.59 12.42
C CYS A 23 -10.68 -42.66 13.12
N ASN A 24 -9.87 -43.66 12.73
CA ASN A 24 -8.48 -43.79 13.14
C ASN A 24 -7.67 -42.59 12.63
N SER A 25 -7.02 -41.90 13.55
CA SER A 25 -6.05 -40.84 13.28
C SER A 25 -4.68 -41.44 12.96
N THR A 26 -4.51 -41.99 11.77
CA THR A 26 -3.18 -42.45 11.30
C THR A 26 -2.83 -41.99 9.88
N ALA A 27 -3.63 -41.09 9.29
CA ALA A 27 -3.40 -40.56 7.95
C ALA A 27 -2.49 -39.31 7.91
N TRP A 28 -2.16 -38.70 9.06
CA TRP A 28 -1.35 -37.46 9.10
C TRP A 28 0.13 -37.69 9.43
N GLU A 29 0.50 -38.82 10.03
CA GLU A 29 1.90 -39.13 10.36
C GLU A 29 2.71 -39.71 9.20
N ASN A 30 2.07 -40.06 8.08
CA ASN A 30 2.76 -40.49 6.86
C ASN A 30 2.97 -39.37 5.83
N ALA A 31 2.51 -38.14 6.10
CA ALA A 31 2.69 -37.00 5.19
C ALA A 31 4.03 -36.25 5.38
N PHE A 32 4.81 -36.61 6.41
CA PHE A 32 6.10 -35.97 6.73
C PHE A 32 7.27 -36.96 6.83
N SER A 33 7.11 -38.19 6.33
CA SER A 33 8.24 -39.10 6.21
C SER A 33 9.19 -38.59 5.12
N ALA A 34 10.44 -38.34 5.49
CA ALA A 34 11.49 -37.98 4.54
C ALA A 34 11.62 -39.06 3.47
N ASP A 35 11.60 -38.64 2.21
CA ASP A 35 11.81 -39.51 1.05
C ASP A 35 13.17 -40.24 1.16
N PRO A 36 13.17 -41.59 1.20
CA PRO A 36 14.40 -42.38 1.30
C PRO A 36 15.30 -42.35 0.04
N GLN A 37 14.94 -41.63 -1.03
CA GLN A 37 15.77 -41.51 -2.25
C GLN A 37 16.60 -40.23 -2.39
N THR A 38 16.75 -39.41 -1.35
CA THR A 38 17.56 -38.17 -1.40
C THR A 38 19.09 -38.38 -1.48
N ARG A 39 19.60 -39.60 -1.69
CA ARG A 39 21.03 -39.90 -1.80
C ARG A 39 21.58 -40.01 -3.23
N GLN A 40 20.83 -39.64 -4.26
CA GLN A 40 21.28 -39.80 -5.65
C GLN A 40 21.78 -38.54 -6.37
N TRP A 41 21.90 -37.39 -5.68
CA TRP A 41 22.40 -36.13 -6.28
C TRP A 41 23.83 -35.78 -5.85
N GLY A 42 24.72 -36.77 -5.82
CA GLY A 42 26.13 -36.54 -5.53
C GLY A 42 26.95 -37.74 -5.96
N ASN A 43 27.24 -37.84 -7.26
CA ASN A 43 28.42 -38.53 -7.77
C ASN A 43 28.61 -38.20 -9.25
N GLY A 44 29.59 -37.32 -9.49
CA GLY A 44 30.07 -36.90 -10.79
C GLY A 44 31.37 -36.13 -10.61
N ALA A 45 32.35 -36.76 -9.96
CA ALA A 45 33.71 -36.27 -9.87
C ALA A 45 34.64 -37.25 -10.60
N SER A 46 35.31 -36.74 -11.63
CA SER A 46 36.55 -37.19 -12.27
C SER A 46 37.22 -35.91 -12.75
N GLU A 47 38.50 -35.61 -12.60
CA GLU A 47 39.65 -36.28 -12.01
C GLU A 47 40.72 -35.17 -11.87
N SER A 48 41.57 -35.28 -10.86
CA SER A 48 42.67 -34.38 -10.48
C SER A 48 43.95 -34.62 -11.28
N GLU A 49 44.80 -33.59 -11.47
CA GLU A 49 46.29 -33.63 -11.39
C GLU A 49 46.95 -32.23 -11.67
N PRO A 50 48.24 -31.94 -11.32
CA PRO A 50 48.70 -31.55 -9.98
C PRO A 50 49.51 -30.22 -9.94
N LEU A 51 49.90 -29.82 -8.72
CA LEU A 51 50.72 -28.65 -8.34
C LEU A 51 52.24 -28.89 -8.50
N ALA A 52 52.95 -27.85 -8.98
CA ALA A 52 54.39 -27.55 -8.77
C ALA A 52 54.60 -26.07 -9.16
N GLU A 53 55.46 -25.23 -8.61
CA GLU A 53 56.36 -25.20 -7.46
C GLU A 53 56.67 -23.70 -7.21
N GLN A 54 56.88 -23.30 -5.96
CA GLN A 54 57.31 -21.94 -5.57
C GLN A 54 58.85 -21.83 -5.64
N PRO A 55 59.42 -20.61 -5.71
CA PRO A 55 60.26 -20.24 -4.55
C PRO A 55 60.21 -18.76 -4.14
N ASN A 56 59.83 -18.58 -2.88
CA ASN A 56 60.43 -17.78 -1.79
C ASN A 56 61.40 -16.60 -2.08
N ALA A 57 61.11 -15.43 -1.49
CA ALA A 57 62.01 -14.69 -0.58
C ALA A 57 61.33 -13.44 0.05
N ALA A 58 61.32 -13.38 1.38
CA ALA A 58 61.03 -12.22 2.25
C ALA A 58 62.33 -11.38 2.46
N PRO A 59 62.43 -10.28 3.29
CA PRO A 59 61.55 -9.86 4.39
C PRO A 59 61.34 -8.34 4.65
N GLU A 60 60.40 -8.06 5.58
CA GLU A 60 60.35 -6.99 6.60
C GLU A 60 60.49 -5.50 6.26
N SER A 61 59.47 -4.70 6.65
CA SER A 61 59.57 -3.71 7.74
C SER A 61 58.26 -2.94 7.98
N ASP A 62 57.72 -3.03 9.19
CA ASP A 62 57.05 -1.92 9.88
C ASP A 62 58.17 -1.03 10.50
N PRO A 63 58.01 0.30 10.74
CA PRO A 63 56.88 0.85 11.50
C PRO A 63 56.46 2.30 11.15
N LYS A 64 55.34 2.77 11.74
CA LYS A 64 55.26 3.93 12.68
C LYS A 64 53.98 4.77 12.51
N VAL A 65 53.16 4.74 13.56
CA VAL A 65 52.01 5.63 13.83
C VAL A 65 52.50 7.04 14.19
N PRO A 66 51.83 8.10 13.70
CA PRO A 66 51.35 9.19 14.56
C PRO A 66 49.86 9.48 14.27
N GLY A 67 48.96 9.62 15.23
CA GLY A 67 49.01 10.54 16.37
C GLY A 67 48.21 11.80 16.04
N ASP A 68 46.97 11.86 16.56
CA ASP A 68 46.10 13.03 16.77
C ASP A 68 45.99 14.13 15.70
N LEU A 69 44.81 14.23 15.07
CA LEU A 69 44.19 15.51 14.70
C LEU A 69 42.66 15.42 14.91
N ILE A 70 42.23 15.75 16.14
CA ILE A 70 40.84 16.02 16.48
C ILE A 70 40.42 17.33 15.76
N GLY A 71 39.71 17.19 14.64
CA GLY A 71 38.90 18.26 14.06
C GLY A 71 37.44 18.11 14.51
N PRO A 72 36.68 19.20 14.73
CA PRO A 72 35.30 19.10 15.18
C PRO A 72 34.46 18.41 14.10
N MET A 73 33.90 17.24 14.44
CA MET A 73 32.93 16.54 13.62
C MET A 73 31.70 17.45 13.43
N PRO A 74 31.25 17.73 12.20
CA PRO A 74 30.00 18.45 11.99
C PRO A 74 28.88 17.57 12.54
N ARG A 75 28.14 18.12 13.51
CA ARG A 75 26.91 17.53 14.03
C ARG A 75 25.99 17.26 12.83
N PRO A 76 25.39 16.07 12.68
CA PRO A 76 24.25 15.94 11.80
C PRO A 76 23.15 16.80 12.40
N ASN A 77 22.94 17.98 11.81
CA ASN A 77 21.70 18.71 12.02
C ASN A 77 20.60 17.73 11.62
N ALA A 78 19.77 17.35 12.61
CA ALA A 78 18.48 16.77 12.35
C ALA A 78 17.64 17.86 11.68
N THR A 79 17.87 18.07 10.39
CA THR A 79 16.99 18.87 9.55
C THR A 79 15.71 18.06 9.45
N ARG A 80 14.71 18.48 10.20
CA ARG A 80 13.31 18.16 9.97
C ARG A 80 13.07 18.27 8.46
N PRO A 81 12.42 17.31 7.78
CA PRO A 81 12.01 17.54 6.40
C PRO A 81 11.01 18.69 6.45
N ASP A 82 11.48 19.88 6.06
CA ASP A 82 10.60 21.00 5.81
C ASP A 82 9.75 20.60 4.61
N SER A 83 8.44 20.59 4.83
CA SER A 83 7.43 20.32 3.82
C SER A 83 7.61 21.31 2.66
N ASN A 84 8.13 20.83 1.52
CA ASN A 84 8.59 21.65 0.40
C ASN A 84 7.52 21.87 -0.68
N THR A 85 6.23 21.66 -0.37
CA THR A 85 5.16 22.09 -1.27
C THR A 85 4.63 23.43 -0.76
N ASP A 86 4.97 24.52 -1.44
CA ASP A 86 4.30 25.81 -1.25
C ASP A 86 2.88 25.68 -1.80
N LEU A 87 2.03 24.99 -1.03
CA LEU A 87 0.62 24.89 -1.28
C LEU A 87 0.08 26.31 -1.19
N ASP A 88 -0.34 26.91 -2.30
CA ASP A 88 -1.11 28.15 -2.25
C ASP A 88 -2.45 27.84 -1.56
N ARG A 89 -2.45 27.92 -0.22
CA ARG A 89 -3.54 27.49 0.68
C ARG A 89 -4.86 28.18 0.37
N ALA A 90 -4.81 29.30 -0.35
CA ALA A 90 -5.96 30.06 -0.80
C ALA A 90 -6.74 29.35 -1.92
N GLN A 91 -6.08 28.50 -2.72
CA GLN A 91 -6.70 27.84 -3.87
C GLN A 91 -7.33 26.47 -3.55
N VAL A 92 -6.95 25.86 -2.43
CA VAL A 92 -7.52 24.57 -1.99
C VAL A 92 -8.88 24.79 -1.33
N PRO A 93 -9.95 24.07 -1.74
CA PRO A 93 -11.21 24.02 -1.01
C PRO A 93 -10.99 23.72 0.48
N ALA A 94 -11.70 24.41 1.37
CA ALA A 94 -11.42 24.35 2.81
C ALA A 94 -11.54 22.94 3.38
N GLU A 95 -12.45 22.14 2.82
CA GLU A 95 -12.75 20.76 3.20
C GLU A 95 -11.62 19.79 2.85
N LEU A 96 -10.79 20.11 1.84
CA LEU A 96 -9.70 19.25 1.37
C LEU A 96 -8.33 19.63 1.96
N ARG A 97 -8.25 20.80 2.60
CA ARG A 97 -6.97 21.39 3.04
C ARG A 97 -6.21 20.51 4.03
N GLU A 98 -6.89 19.97 5.04
CA GLU A 98 -6.24 19.11 6.05
C GLU A 98 -5.65 17.85 5.41
N TYR A 99 -6.36 17.25 4.45
CA TYR A 99 -5.88 16.05 3.77
C TYR A 99 -4.57 16.30 3.01
N LEU A 100 -4.52 17.44 2.33
CA LEU A 100 -3.36 17.85 1.55
C LEU A 100 -2.16 18.13 2.44
N GLU A 101 -2.37 18.92 3.51
CA GLU A 101 -1.31 19.31 4.44
C GLU A 101 -0.69 18.11 5.17
N ASP A 102 -1.51 17.13 5.55
CA ASP A 102 -1.01 15.93 6.22
C ASP A 102 -0.19 15.05 5.26
N LEU A 103 -0.64 14.88 4.01
CA LEU A 103 0.09 14.08 3.02
C LEU A 103 1.37 14.78 2.54
N ASP A 104 1.36 16.10 2.41
CA ASP A 104 2.54 16.89 2.11
C ASP A 104 3.60 16.75 3.21
N ARG A 105 3.20 16.82 4.48
CA ARG A 105 4.09 16.53 5.63
C ARG A 105 4.65 15.12 5.63
N LEU A 106 3.94 14.16 5.05
CA LEU A 106 4.44 12.80 4.88
C LEU A 106 5.39 12.65 3.70
N GLY A 107 5.52 13.66 2.83
CA GLY A 107 6.44 13.68 1.70
C GLY A 107 6.05 12.71 0.56
N VAL A 108 4.76 12.39 0.43
CA VAL A 108 4.27 11.36 -0.51
C VAL A 108 3.65 11.92 -1.80
N LEU A 109 3.50 13.24 -1.89
CA LEU A 109 2.89 13.93 -3.04
C LEU A 109 3.91 14.49 -4.04
N SER A 110 5.05 13.81 -4.23
CA SER A 110 6.11 14.31 -5.12
C SER A 110 5.64 14.48 -6.58
N VAL A 111 6.39 15.23 -7.39
CA VAL A 111 6.28 15.30 -8.86
C VAL A 111 7.70 15.11 -9.43
N PRO A 112 7.97 14.22 -10.41
CA PRO A 112 9.32 13.97 -10.90
C PRO A 112 9.69 15.04 -11.94
N GLY A 113 10.95 15.50 -11.93
CA GLY A 113 11.47 16.42 -12.95
C GLY A 113 11.22 17.90 -12.69
N GLU A 114 10.53 18.24 -11.61
CA GLU A 114 10.42 19.61 -11.11
C GLU A 114 11.35 19.76 -9.91
N THR A 115 12.26 20.74 -9.98
CA THR A 115 12.93 21.26 -8.78
C THR A 115 11.85 21.55 -7.75
N GLU A 116 12.04 21.01 -6.55
CA GLU A 116 11.14 21.12 -5.41
C GLU A 116 10.52 22.53 -5.31
N ALA A 117 9.19 22.60 -5.14
CA ALA A 117 8.36 23.77 -4.84
C ALA A 117 7.76 24.62 -5.98
N ALA A 118 8.00 24.37 -7.28
CA ALA A 118 7.39 25.19 -8.33
C ALA A 118 6.26 24.47 -9.09
N ASN A 119 4.99 24.80 -8.75
CA ASN A 119 3.73 24.44 -9.43
C ASN A 119 2.96 23.17 -8.99
N PHE A 120 2.84 22.89 -7.69
CA PHE A 120 1.70 22.08 -7.24
C PHE A 120 0.40 22.90 -7.37
N ASP A 121 -0.38 22.66 -8.42
CA ASP A 121 -1.75 23.22 -8.56
C ASP A 121 -2.78 22.22 -7.99
N PRO A 122 -3.41 22.50 -6.83
CA PRO A 122 -4.40 21.61 -6.21
C PRO A 122 -5.65 21.38 -7.07
N ASN A 123 -5.99 22.31 -7.97
CA ASN A 123 -7.18 22.26 -8.80
C ASN A 123 -6.91 21.74 -10.22
N ALA A 124 -5.64 21.54 -10.58
CA ALA A 124 -5.28 20.92 -11.85
C ALA A 124 -5.75 19.45 -11.88
N VAL A 125 -6.13 19.01 -13.09
CA VAL A 125 -6.52 17.62 -13.35
C VAL A 125 -5.30 16.71 -13.20
N ILE A 126 -5.43 15.67 -12.36
CA ILE A 126 -4.36 14.70 -12.15
C ILE A 126 -4.29 13.70 -13.30
N GLN A 127 -3.06 13.40 -13.73
CA GLN A 127 -2.78 12.36 -14.71
C GLN A 127 -2.72 10.97 -14.06
N ARG A 128 -2.99 9.94 -14.85
CA ARG A 128 -2.91 8.53 -14.41
C ARG A 128 -1.55 8.16 -13.82
N ARG A 129 -0.43 8.61 -14.44
CA ARG A 129 0.93 8.37 -13.94
C ARG A 129 1.15 8.93 -12.53
N THR A 130 0.70 10.17 -12.31
CA THR A 130 0.88 10.90 -11.06
C THR A 130 0.13 10.19 -9.94
N PHE A 131 -1.12 9.80 -10.19
CA PHE A 131 -1.90 9.06 -9.21
C PHE A 131 -1.32 7.68 -8.90
N ALA A 132 -0.85 6.92 -9.90
CA ALA A 132 -0.22 5.61 -9.67
C ALA A 132 1.03 5.73 -8.78
N ARG A 133 1.87 6.73 -9.03
CA ARG A 133 3.05 7.01 -8.21
C ARG A 133 2.69 7.38 -6.78
N TRP A 134 1.71 8.28 -6.59
CA TRP A 134 1.22 8.63 -5.25
C TRP A 134 0.59 7.44 -4.54
N LEU A 135 -0.19 6.62 -5.25
CA LEU A 135 -0.85 5.44 -4.70
C LEU A 135 0.16 4.45 -4.12
N LEU A 136 1.23 4.14 -4.86
CA LEU A 136 2.31 3.28 -4.38
C LEU A 136 3.05 3.91 -3.19
N ALA A 137 3.45 5.19 -3.32
CA ALA A 137 4.21 5.90 -2.29
C ALA A 137 3.43 5.97 -0.97
N VAL A 138 2.15 6.33 -1.02
CA VAL A 138 1.25 6.39 0.14
C VAL A 138 1.08 5.02 0.77
N ASN A 139 0.73 3.97 0.01
CA ASN A 139 0.56 2.63 0.57
C ASN A 139 1.81 2.17 1.33
N ASN A 140 2.98 2.32 0.70
CA ASN A 140 4.23 1.88 1.29
C ASN A 140 4.67 2.74 2.47
N ARG A 141 4.35 4.04 2.46
CA ARG A 141 4.59 4.93 3.60
C ARG A 141 3.72 4.55 4.80
N PHE A 142 2.43 4.26 4.59
CA PHE A 142 1.50 3.87 5.65
C PHE A 142 1.83 2.49 6.22
N TYR A 143 2.36 1.59 5.39
CA TYR A 143 2.78 0.26 5.78
C TYR A 143 4.30 0.11 5.92
N ARG A 144 5.05 1.20 6.19
CA ARG A 144 6.51 1.15 6.31
C ARG A 144 7.00 0.13 7.34
N ASP A 145 6.22 -0.05 8.41
CA ASP A 145 6.50 -0.96 9.52
C ASP A 145 5.77 -2.31 9.36
N ARG A 146 5.12 -2.54 8.20
CA ARG A 146 4.34 -3.76 7.87
C ARG A 146 4.65 -4.23 6.46
N THR A 147 5.86 -4.76 6.28
CA THR A 147 6.39 -5.26 5.00
C THR A 147 5.42 -6.13 4.17
N PRO A 148 4.62 -7.06 4.76
CA PRO A 148 3.68 -7.87 3.97
C PRO A 148 2.54 -7.09 3.31
N ARG A 149 2.26 -5.85 3.75
CA ARG A 149 1.24 -4.98 3.17
C ARG A 149 1.80 -3.95 2.18
N GLN A 150 3.12 -3.91 2.01
CA GLN A 150 3.76 -3.05 1.02
C GLN A 150 3.67 -3.67 -0.37
N ILE A 151 3.56 -2.81 -1.37
CA ILE A 151 3.57 -3.17 -2.78
C ILE A 151 5.00 -3.00 -3.29
N ARG A 152 5.50 -4.00 -4.04
CA ARG A 152 6.86 -3.96 -4.55
C ARG A 152 6.92 -3.06 -5.78
N PRO A 153 7.81 -2.05 -5.81
CA PRO A 153 8.10 -1.35 -7.06
C PRO A 153 8.76 -2.32 -8.04
N ALA A 154 8.52 -2.13 -9.33
CA ALA A 154 9.17 -2.94 -10.34
C ALA A 154 10.66 -2.59 -10.46
N VAL A 155 11.46 -3.60 -10.80
CA VAL A 155 12.89 -3.41 -11.10
C VAL A 155 13.07 -2.98 -12.56
N PRO A 156 14.09 -2.17 -12.90
CA PRO A 156 14.30 -1.69 -14.27
C PRO A 156 14.53 -2.79 -15.33
N THR A 157 14.83 -4.01 -14.91
CA THR A 157 15.03 -5.17 -15.80
C THR A 157 13.74 -5.96 -16.05
N ALA A 158 12.62 -5.58 -15.44
CA ALA A 158 11.34 -6.24 -15.65
C ALA A 158 10.81 -6.01 -17.07
N THR A 159 10.15 -7.01 -17.65
CA THR A 159 9.48 -6.86 -18.94
C THR A 159 8.25 -5.95 -18.78
N PRO A 160 8.15 -4.86 -19.55
CA PRO A 160 6.99 -3.97 -19.47
C PRO A 160 5.67 -4.69 -19.79
N ILE A 161 4.66 -4.51 -18.94
CA ILE A 161 3.28 -4.99 -19.19
C ILE A 161 2.60 -4.10 -20.24
N PHE A 162 2.80 -2.80 -20.16
CA PHE A 162 2.16 -1.82 -21.03
C PHE A 162 3.13 -1.35 -22.11
N ALA A 163 2.66 -1.30 -23.35
CA ALA A 163 3.48 -0.92 -24.50
C ALA A 163 3.95 0.55 -24.46
N ASP A 164 3.18 1.41 -23.79
CA ASP A 164 3.40 2.85 -23.68
C ASP A 164 4.12 3.27 -22.38
N VAL A 165 4.55 2.31 -21.55
CA VAL A 165 5.34 2.56 -20.32
C VAL A 165 6.61 1.69 -20.35
N PRO A 166 7.65 2.08 -21.11
CA PRO A 166 8.89 1.32 -21.18
C PRO A 166 9.67 1.38 -19.85
N ALA A 167 10.61 0.47 -19.63
CA ALA A 167 11.43 0.39 -18.41
C ALA A 167 12.23 1.67 -18.06
N ARG A 168 12.41 2.58 -19.03
CA ARG A 168 13.07 3.88 -18.86
C ARG A 168 12.13 5.02 -18.47
N ASP A 169 10.82 4.78 -18.45
CA ASP A 169 9.84 5.78 -18.01
C ASP A 169 10.08 6.08 -16.52
N PRO A 170 10.09 7.36 -16.10
CA PRO A 170 10.35 7.74 -14.71
C PRO A 170 9.34 7.15 -13.71
N ASP A 171 8.12 6.86 -14.16
CA ASP A 171 7.05 6.28 -13.35
C ASP A 171 6.94 4.76 -13.53
N PHE A 172 7.85 4.13 -14.32
CA PHE A 172 7.83 2.70 -14.63
C PHE A 172 7.72 1.84 -13.37
N ALA A 173 8.60 2.07 -12.39
CA ALA A 173 8.65 1.27 -11.17
C ALA A 173 7.30 1.27 -10.41
N ALA A 174 6.58 2.39 -10.42
CA ALA A 174 5.30 2.52 -9.75
C ALA A 174 4.15 1.88 -10.55
N ILE A 175 4.04 2.23 -11.83
CA ILE A 175 2.97 1.74 -12.72
C ILE A 175 3.09 0.22 -12.89
N GLN A 176 4.28 -0.26 -13.23
CA GLN A 176 4.56 -1.69 -13.43
C GLN A 176 4.36 -2.46 -12.12
N GLY A 177 4.88 -1.98 -10.98
CA GLY A 177 4.74 -2.67 -9.69
C GLY A 177 3.29 -2.80 -9.22
N LEU A 178 2.47 -1.77 -9.44
CA LEU A 178 1.03 -1.83 -9.16
C LEU A 178 0.27 -2.79 -10.09
N ALA A 179 0.69 -2.88 -11.36
CA ALA A 179 0.12 -3.82 -12.32
C ALA A 179 0.54 -5.27 -12.04
N ASP A 180 1.81 -5.51 -11.69
CA ASP A 180 2.33 -6.82 -11.25
C ASP A 180 1.58 -7.32 -10.01
N ALA A 181 1.21 -6.40 -9.10
CA ALA A 181 0.41 -6.69 -7.92
C ALA A 181 -1.11 -6.81 -8.20
N GLY A 182 -1.55 -6.53 -9.42
CA GLY A 182 -2.95 -6.65 -9.84
C GLY A 182 -3.88 -5.52 -9.39
N TYR A 183 -3.35 -4.39 -8.92
CA TYR A 183 -4.17 -3.23 -8.51
C TYR A 183 -4.51 -2.29 -9.67
N ILE A 184 -3.72 -2.32 -10.74
CA ILE A 184 -4.01 -1.63 -12.00
C ILE A 184 -4.46 -2.68 -13.03
N PRO A 185 -5.63 -2.50 -13.68
CA PRO A 185 -6.08 -3.40 -14.75
C PRO A 185 -5.03 -3.53 -15.86
N SER A 186 -4.78 -4.76 -16.26
CA SER A 186 -3.78 -5.11 -17.26
C SER A 186 -4.07 -6.48 -17.88
N PRO A 187 -3.28 -6.95 -18.85
CA PRO A 187 -3.40 -8.30 -19.37
C PRO A 187 -3.25 -9.37 -18.28
N LEU A 188 -2.51 -9.08 -17.20
CA LEU A 188 -2.34 -10.00 -16.06
C LEU A 188 -3.61 -10.18 -15.23
N THR A 189 -4.49 -9.18 -15.20
CA THR A 189 -5.78 -9.25 -14.48
C THR A 189 -6.91 -9.80 -15.36
N GLY A 190 -6.59 -10.34 -16.54
CA GLY A 190 -7.55 -10.90 -17.49
C GLY A 190 -8.12 -9.90 -18.50
N ASP A 191 -7.69 -8.63 -18.45
CA ASP A 191 -8.06 -7.63 -19.47
C ASP A 191 -7.05 -7.64 -20.61
N SER A 192 -7.16 -8.64 -21.48
CA SER A 192 -6.23 -8.86 -22.60
C SER A 192 -6.15 -7.69 -23.59
N GLN A 193 -7.12 -6.77 -23.57
CA GLN A 193 -7.16 -5.60 -24.45
C GLN A 193 -6.46 -4.39 -23.83
N GLN A 194 -6.22 -4.42 -22.51
CA GLN A 194 -5.58 -3.34 -21.77
C GLN A 194 -4.04 -3.37 -21.91
N VAL A 195 -3.56 -3.26 -23.15
CA VAL A 195 -2.12 -3.29 -23.49
C VAL A 195 -1.42 -1.93 -23.35
N GLN A 196 -2.19 -0.88 -23.05
CA GLN A 196 -1.70 0.49 -22.83
C GLN A 196 -2.17 1.01 -21.48
N PHE A 197 -1.29 1.70 -20.76
CA PHE A 197 -1.62 2.34 -19.49
C PHE A 197 -2.20 3.75 -19.67
N GLN A 198 -1.83 4.46 -20.74
CA GLN A 198 -2.15 5.86 -21.02
C GLN A 198 -1.70 6.80 -19.89
N PRO A 199 -0.38 6.92 -19.63
CA PRO A 199 0.13 7.59 -18.44
C PRO A 199 -0.27 9.07 -18.35
N ASP A 200 -0.36 9.78 -19.48
CA ASP A 200 -0.69 11.21 -19.54
C ASP A 200 -2.20 11.50 -19.59
N ALA A 201 -3.04 10.48 -19.68
CA ALA A 201 -4.49 10.68 -19.71
C ALA A 201 -5.02 11.16 -18.35
N PRO A 202 -6.08 11.99 -18.33
CA PRO A 202 -6.77 12.37 -17.11
C PRO A 202 -7.24 11.16 -16.30
N LEU A 203 -7.06 11.19 -14.99
CA LEU A 203 -7.67 10.21 -14.11
C LEU A 203 -9.16 10.53 -13.91
N THR A 204 -10.04 9.59 -14.23
CA THR A 204 -11.48 9.70 -13.97
C THR A 204 -11.83 9.18 -12.58
N ARG A 205 -12.97 9.62 -12.02
CA ARG A 205 -13.46 9.15 -10.72
C ARG A 205 -13.61 7.63 -10.66
N GLU A 206 -14.12 7.01 -11.72
CA GLU A 206 -14.26 5.56 -11.74
C GLU A 206 -12.92 4.83 -11.82
N THR A 207 -11.95 5.35 -12.59
CA THR A 207 -10.61 4.75 -12.67
C THR A 207 -9.87 4.85 -11.33
N LEU A 208 -9.99 6.01 -10.65
CA LEU A 208 -9.47 6.18 -9.30
C LEU A 208 -9.99 5.08 -8.36
N LEU A 209 -11.30 4.82 -8.37
CA LEU A 209 -11.93 3.84 -7.48
C LEU A 209 -11.53 2.41 -7.82
N ILE A 210 -11.41 2.08 -9.12
CA ILE A 210 -10.93 0.76 -9.57
C ILE A 210 -9.54 0.48 -8.98
N TRP A 211 -8.66 1.47 -8.85
CA TRP A 211 -7.31 1.24 -8.30
C TRP A 211 -7.27 1.33 -6.78
N LYS A 212 -7.95 2.33 -6.20
CA LYS A 212 -7.85 2.65 -4.76
C LYS A 212 -8.60 1.66 -3.90
N VAL A 213 -9.82 1.26 -4.28
CA VAL A 213 -10.68 0.44 -3.42
C VAL A 213 -10.12 -0.97 -3.21
N PRO A 214 -9.68 -1.72 -4.25
CA PRO A 214 -9.05 -3.02 -4.02
C PRO A 214 -7.76 -2.94 -3.20
N LEU A 215 -7.01 -1.84 -3.32
CA LEU A 215 -5.81 -1.60 -2.53
C LEU A 215 -6.13 -1.40 -1.04
N ASP A 216 -7.18 -0.64 -0.72
CA ASP A 216 -7.66 -0.49 0.66
C ASP A 216 -8.13 -1.82 1.25
N LEU A 217 -8.82 -2.62 0.45
CA LEU A 217 -9.42 -3.89 0.90
C LEU A 217 -8.44 -5.07 0.87
N GLN A 218 -7.35 -4.98 0.10
CA GLN A 218 -6.36 -6.04 -0.16
C GLN A 218 -6.99 -7.40 -0.50
N ARG A 219 -8.12 -7.39 -1.23
CA ARG A 219 -8.87 -8.60 -1.62
C ARG A 219 -9.57 -8.39 -2.95
N LEU A 220 -9.94 -9.50 -3.59
CA LEU A 220 -10.83 -9.49 -4.74
C LEU A 220 -12.20 -8.96 -4.34
N LEU A 221 -12.78 -8.13 -5.21
CA LEU A 221 -14.10 -7.55 -4.99
C LEU A 221 -15.19 -8.47 -5.55
N PRO A 222 -16.31 -8.65 -4.85
CA PRO A 222 -17.47 -9.31 -5.44
C PRO A 222 -18.02 -8.47 -6.59
N THR A 223 -18.63 -9.13 -7.58
CA THR A 223 -19.26 -8.45 -8.71
C THR A 223 -20.37 -7.50 -8.24
N GLY A 224 -20.29 -6.23 -8.63
CA GLY A 224 -21.34 -5.23 -8.40
C GLY A 224 -22.24 -5.04 -9.62
N THR A 225 -23.45 -4.55 -9.38
CA THR A 225 -24.41 -4.14 -10.41
C THR A 225 -24.82 -2.68 -10.20
N ALA A 226 -25.26 -2.00 -11.27
CA ALA A 226 -25.77 -0.63 -11.18
C ALA A 226 -26.93 -0.49 -10.18
N THR A 227 -27.82 -1.49 -10.12
CA THR A 227 -28.93 -1.52 -9.16
C THR A 227 -28.43 -1.56 -7.71
N GLN A 228 -27.44 -2.39 -7.40
CA GLN A 228 -26.85 -2.44 -6.05
C GLN A 228 -26.15 -1.13 -5.69
N VAL A 229 -25.43 -0.53 -6.64
CA VAL A 229 -24.80 0.79 -6.43
C VAL A 229 -25.86 1.86 -6.16
N GLN A 230 -26.94 1.89 -6.94
CA GLN A 230 -28.05 2.84 -6.75
C GLN A 230 -28.71 2.65 -5.37
N GLN A 231 -28.91 1.40 -4.92
CA GLN A 231 -29.48 1.10 -3.61
C GLN A 231 -28.57 1.53 -2.46
N ALA A 232 -27.26 1.31 -2.58
CA ALA A 232 -26.29 1.64 -1.55
C ALA A 232 -26.05 3.17 -1.47
N TRP A 233 -25.77 3.80 -2.61
CA TRP A 233 -25.32 5.19 -2.66
C TRP A 233 -26.42 6.21 -2.98
N GLY A 234 -27.52 5.79 -3.59
CA GLY A 234 -28.56 6.70 -4.09
C GLY A 234 -28.17 7.46 -5.37
N PHE A 235 -27.10 7.04 -6.08
CA PHE A 235 -26.66 7.73 -7.28
C PHE A 235 -27.67 7.64 -8.42
N GLN A 236 -28.02 8.80 -8.97
CA GLN A 236 -28.92 8.92 -10.12
C GLN A 236 -28.26 8.45 -11.43
N ASP A 237 -26.93 8.48 -11.49
CA ASP A 237 -26.12 8.10 -12.65
C ASP A 237 -25.41 6.75 -12.49
N ALA A 238 -25.92 5.86 -11.61
CA ALA A 238 -25.35 4.53 -11.39
C ALA A 238 -25.27 3.68 -12.67
N ASN A 239 -26.18 3.91 -13.64
CA ASN A 239 -26.19 3.26 -14.95
C ASN A 239 -25.07 3.74 -15.90
N ARG A 240 -24.36 4.82 -15.57
CA ARG A 240 -23.23 5.36 -16.35
C ARG A 240 -21.88 4.85 -15.87
N ILE A 241 -21.84 4.09 -14.77
CA ILE A 241 -20.62 3.55 -14.18
C ILE A 241 -20.18 2.34 -15.00
N GLY A 242 -18.90 2.31 -15.40
CA GLY A 242 -18.34 1.17 -16.13
C GLY A 242 -18.43 -0.13 -15.34
N ALA A 243 -18.59 -1.26 -16.03
CA ALA A 243 -18.76 -2.57 -15.39
C ALA A 243 -17.62 -2.92 -14.41
N ALA A 244 -16.37 -2.58 -14.77
CA ALA A 244 -15.21 -2.78 -13.91
C ALA A 244 -15.23 -1.93 -12.62
N ALA A 245 -15.90 -0.77 -12.64
CA ALA A 245 -16.00 0.13 -11.49
C ALA A 245 -17.17 -0.18 -10.55
N LEU A 246 -18.21 -0.87 -11.02
CA LEU A 246 -19.41 -1.16 -10.20
C LEU A 246 -19.04 -1.90 -8.90
N SER A 247 -18.15 -2.88 -8.97
CA SER A 247 -17.67 -3.63 -7.80
C SER A 247 -16.92 -2.74 -6.82
N ALA A 248 -16.05 -1.85 -7.33
CA ALA A 248 -15.28 -0.90 -6.51
C ALA A 248 -16.19 0.12 -5.83
N VAL A 249 -17.13 0.71 -6.57
CA VAL A 249 -18.10 1.69 -6.02
C VAL A 249 -18.97 1.03 -4.95
N LEU A 250 -19.47 -0.17 -5.20
CA LEU A 250 -20.29 -0.89 -4.22
C LEU A 250 -19.50 -1.25 -2.96
N ALA A 251 -18.26 -1.71 -3.11
CA ALA A 251 -17.40 -2.09 -1.98
C ALA A 251 -16.97 -0.87 -1.14
N ASP A 252 -16.72 0.29 -1.76
CA ASP A 252 -16.35 1.53 -1.07
C ASP A 252 -17.43 1.98 -0.07
N HIS A 253 -18.71 1.71 -0.38
CA HIS A 253 -19.83 2.03 0.53
C HIS A 253 -19.70 1.36 1.89
N GLN A 254 -19.10 0.17 1.95
CA GLN A 254 -18.93 -0.59 3.19
C GLN A 254 -18.00 0.11 4.18
N ASN A 255 -17.23 1.11 3.72
CA ASN A 255 -16.34 1.90 4.56
C ASN A 255 -17.03 3.10 5.22
N GLY A 256 -18.34 3.30 4.99
CA GLY A 256 -19.15 4.33 5.63
C GLY A 256 -18.59 5.75 5.41
N ASP A 257 -18.42 6.50 6.49
CA ASP A 257 -17.86 7.85 6.45
C ASP A 257 -16.38 7.88 6.01
N LEU A 258 -15.68 6.73 6.08
CA LEU A 258 -14.33 6.55 5.57
C LEU A 258 -14.29 6.04 4.12
N ALA A 259 -15.41 6.07 3.39
CA ALA A 259 -15.41 5.77 1.97
C ALA A 259 -14.57 6.78 1.17
N ASN A 260 -13.86 6.31 0.14
CA ASN A 260 -13.08 7.15 -0.76
C ASN A 260 -13.98 8.16 -1.47
N ILE A 261 -15.17 7.75 -1.90
CA ILE A 261 -16.17 8.63 -2.53
C ILE A 261 -16.55 9.80 -1.61
N ARG A 262 -16.72 9.57 -0.31
CA ARG A 262 -17.07 10.63 0.65
C ARG A 262 -15.97 11.67 0.80
N ARG A 263 -14.70 11.24 0.79
CA ARG A 263 -13.55 12.17 0.78
C ARG A 263 -13.37 12.87 -0.57
N LEU A 264 -13.68 12.18 -1.66
CA LEU A 264 -13.52 12.70 -3.01
C LEU A 264 -14.54 13.79 -3.34
N ILE A 265 -15.82 13.59 -3.02
CA ILE A 265 -16.92 14.45 -3.51
C ILE A 265 -17.95 14.83 -2.44
N GLY A 266 -17.75 14.40 -1.19
CA GLY A 266 -18.70 14.66 -0.11
C GLY A 266 -20.05 13.96 -0.29
N SER A 267 -21.11 14.63 0.16
CA SER A 267 -22.49 14.16 -0.07
C SER A 267 -22.95 14.56 -1.47
N SER A 268 -23.24 13.56 -2.30
CA SER A 268 -23.68 13.77 -3.68
C SER A 268 -24.68 12.69 -4.10
N LEU A 269 -25.64 13.07 -4.97
CA LEU A 269 -26.53 12.14 -5.66
C LEU A 269 -26.02 11.75 -7.06
N LEU A 270 -24.84 12.22 -7.44
CA LEU A 270 -24.19 11.91 -8.71
C LEU A 270 -22.73 11.53 -8.47
N LEU A 271 -22.29 10.40 -9.00
CA LEU A 271 -20.87 10.05 -8.99
C LEU A 271 -20.12 10.83 -10.07
N GLN A 272 -20.73 10.99 -11.25
CA GLN A 272 -20.11 11.48 -12.48
C GLN A 272 -18.87 10.65 -12.83
N PRO A 273 -19.02 9.35 -13.18
CA PRO A 273 -17.90 8.40 -13.25
C PRO A 273 -16.76 8.85 -14.17
N GLN A 274 -17.07 9.52 -15.27
CA GLN A 274 -16.10 10.03 -16.26
C GLN A 274 -15.52 11.41 -15.93
N LYS A 275 -15.95 12.05 -14.84
CA LYS A 275 -15.42 13.37 -14.48
C LYS A 275 -13.93 13.24 -14.10
N PRO A 276 -13.04 14.08 -14.64
CA PRO A 276 -11.64 14.12 -14.21
C PRO A 276 -11.52 14.50 -12.73
N VAL A 277 -10.48 13.98 -12.09
CA VAL A 277 -10.15 14.23 -10.68
C VAL A 277 -9.05 15.29 -10.60
N THR A 278 -9.14 16.18 -9.63
CA THR A 278 -8.08 17.17 -9.33
C THR A 278 -7.00 16.60 -8.39
N HIS A 279 -5.84 17.24 -8.31
CA HIS A 279 -4.81 16.85 -7.35
C HIS A 279 -5.32 16.83 -5.90
N ALA A 280 -6.10 17.84 -5.49
CA ALA A 280 -6.65 17.91 -4.14
C ALA A 280 -7.67 16.81 -3.85
N GLU A 281 -8.58 16.55 -4.78
CA GLU A 281 -9.55 15.45 -4.67
C GLU A 281 -8.83 14.09 -4.60
N ALA A 282 -7.81 13.87 -5.45
CA ALA A 282 -7.03 12.62 -5.44
C ALA A 282 -6.29 12.42 -4.10
N ALA A 283 -5.60 13.45 -3.61
CA ALA A 283 -4.92 13.41 -2.33
C ALA A 283 -5.89 13.12 -1.18
N ALA A 284 -7.10 13.71 -1.19
CA ALA A 284 -8.13 13.40 -0.20
C ALA A 284 -8.47 11.90 -0.13
N THR A 285 -8.52 11.20 -1.26
CA THR A 285 -8.76 9.74 -1.25
C THR A 285 -7.59 8.95 -0.65
N LEU A 286 -6.36 9.46 -0.78
CA LEU A 286 -5.14 8.82 -0.27
C LEU A 286 -4.89 9.07 1.22
N TRP A 287 -5.59 10.02 1.84
CA TRP A 287 -5.37 10.38 3.25
C TRP A 287 -5.68 9.23 4.23
N PHE A 288 -6.48 8.25 3.82
CA PHE A 288 -6.75 7.03 4.59
C PHE A 288 -6.48 5.80 3.74
N VAL A 289 -5.82 4.81 4.34
CA VAL A 289 -5.53 3.50 3.73
C VAL A 289 -6.15 2.40 4.60
N GLY A 290 -6.92 1.52 3.98
CA GLY A 290 -7.56 0.38 4.65
C GLY A 290 -9.06 0.52 4.84
N ILE A 291 -9.60 -0.23 5.80
CA ILE A 291 -11.03 -0.26 6.13
C ILE A 291 -11.34 0.37 7.49
N GLN A 292 -12.60 0.70 7.71
CA GLN A 292 -13.10 1.22 8.97
C GLN A 292 -12.75 0.27 10.12
N GLY A 293 -12.06 0.80 11.13
CA GLY A 293 -11.60 0.05 12.31
C GLY A 293 -10.20 -0.57 12.20
N GLU A 294 -9.66 -0.78 11.00
CA GLU A 294 -8.33 -1.41 10.81
C GLU A 294 -7.35 -0.57 9.98
N GLY A 295 -7.84 0.43 9.26
CA GLY A 295 -7.05 1.33 8.45
C GLY A 295 -6.35 2.40 9.27
N VAL A 296 -5.49 3.15 8.60
CA VAL A 296 -4.66 4.21 9.17
C VAL A 296 -4.88 5.48 8.37
N SER A 297 -5.01 6.62 9.04
CA SER A 297 -5.01 7.93 8.39
C SER A 297 -3.61 8.56 8.38
N ALA A 298 -3.39 9.52 7.48
CA ALA A 298 -2.15 10.32 7.46
C ALA A 298 -1.93 11.03 8.81
N LYS A 299 -3.02 11.52 9.42
CA LYS A 299 -3.02 12.15 10.74
C LYS A 299 -2.60 11.19 11.85
N ASP A 300 -3.06 9.94 11.82
CA ASP A 300 -2.63 8.93 12.79
C ASP A 300 -1.14 8.62 12.64
N LEU A 301 -0.65 8.52 11.41
CA LEU A 301 0.77 8.28 11.13
C LEU A 301 1.64 9.44 11.62
N LEU A 302 1.28 10.69 11.30
CA LEU A 302 1.98 11.88 11.78
C LEU A 302 1.97 11.99 13.31
N ARG A 303 0.86 11.61 13.96
CA ARG A 303 0.79 11.58 15.43
C ARG A 303 1.76 10.56 16.00
N ALA A 304 1.81 9.36 15.43
CA ALA A 304 2.73 8.30 15.86
C ALA A 304 4.21 8.73 15.72
N GLU A 305 4.57 9.41 14.63
CA GLU A 305 5.93 9.94 14.43
C GLU A 305 6.34 11.01 15.44
N ARG A 306 5.41 11.88 15.84
CA ARG A 306 5.69 12.88 16.89
C ARG A 306 5.92 12.23 18.25
N GLN A 307 5.18 11.17 18.54
CA GLN A 307 5.31 10.44 19.80
C GLN A 307 6.63 9.65 19.88
N SER A 308 7.07 9.04 18.77
CA SER A 308 8.35 8.33 18.73
C SER A 308 9.56 9.27 18.91
N VAL A 309 9.50 10.49 18.36
CA VAL A 309 10.55 11.51 18.57
C VAL A 309 10.56 12.02 20.01
N GLY A 310 9.38 12.24 20.61
CA GLY A 310 9.27 12.70 22.00
C GLY A 310 9.79 11.71 23.05
N GLN A 311 9.73 10.40 22.76
CA GLN A 311 10.26 9.36 23.65
C GLN A 311 11.78 9.14 23.54
N GLN A 312 12.44 9.71 22.52
CA GLN A 312 13.88 9.57 22.32
C GLN A 312 14.73 10.64 23.03
N THR A 313 14.13 11.57 23.77
CA THR A 313 14.88 12.58 24.56
C THR A 313 15.01 12.09 26.00
N PRO A 314 16.21 11.65 26.47
CA PRO A 314 16.40 11.25 27.86
C PRO A 314 16.28 12.47 28.78
N PRO A 315 15.84 12.31 30.05
CA PRO A 315 15.98 13.37 31.03
C PRO A 315 17.46 13.71 31.15
N SER A 316 17.81 14.99 30.98
CA SER A 316 19.16 15.49 31.25
C SER A 316 19.43 15.28 32.73
N ASP A 317 20.26 14.28 33.06
CA ASP A 317 20.67 14.01 34.43
C ASP A 317 21.32 15.26 35.02
N LEU A 318 20.69 15.74 36.09
CA LEU A 318 21.25 16.68 37.04
C LEU A 318 22.36 15.96 37.81
N SER A 319 23.63 16.13 37.43
CA SER A 319 24.76 16.11 38.37
C SER A 319 26.08 16.48 37.70
N ASN A 320 26.53 17.71 37.93
CA ASN A 320 27.70 17.96 38.79
C ASN A 320 28.05 19.45 38.76
N SER A 321 27.92 20.07 39.92
CA SER A 321 28.60 21.32 40.28
C SER A 321 29.54 21.01 41.46
N PRO A 322 30.60 21.80 41.62
CA PRO A 322 32.00 21.35 41.70
C PRO A 322 32.42 20.72 43.02
#